data_AF-A0A950JEX8-F1
#
_entry.id   AF-A0A950JEX8-F1
#
_cell.length_a   1.000
_cell.length_b   1.000
_cell.length_c   1.000
_cell.angle_alpha   90.00
_cell.angle_beta   90.00
_cell.angle_gamma   90.00
#
_symmetry.space_group_name_H-M   'P 1'
#
loop_
_entity.id
_entity.type
_entity.pdbx_description
1 polymer ?
#
loop_
_entity_poly.entity_id
_entity_poly.type
_entity_poly.pdbx_seq_one_letter_code
_entity_poly.pdbx_strand_id
1 'polypeptide(L)'
;MATVFDRAGMSSTTTGTGTLTLGSALGNVSPNLAAFVSFASAGVANGQLVSYLILDSNNNWEIGIGNYTSSGTTLTRNVLWSNNANGAINLSGNAQVFITEIAEDVNQAGFGGYRNRFRNAAMDIWQRGANAITVTTAGGYTADGWIVVPTGASCTAQQSGPESDQVGAYGVYNALKINGATGVTDVVVKQRIESYVGVQLANETVTVQMALENDTGATITPTLTVKHATAGQDNWTTSSTDVSAVSLGSVANGADVVLAYTFACPFAAYRGLEIAFDFGNNFASTGNSIQIFGADIRVTPGVALGLNNNPPPPELRPLTTEQLMCQRYFTQIAPGAALAPFGAGHFDSTTSFHAAIPLPAPMRGSPGGLSATFSTASNFQVRSGGSNFAVSAISLVAASSTMIEVAATVSGATAGNGGILRDAGSNNSFIQLSQEL
;
A
#
# COMPACT_ATOMS: atom_id res chain seq x y z
N MET A 1 4.07 5.56 16.04
CA MET A 1 4.00 7.02 15.82
C MET A 1 4.33 7.70 17.12
N ALA A 2 5.27 8.65 17.11
CA ALA A 2 5.53 9.46 18.30
C ALA A 2 4.29 10.29 18.61
N THR A 3 4.04 10.50 19.89
CA THR A 3 2.82 11.17 20.37
C THR A 3 3.10 12.62 20.69
N VAL A 4 2.19 13.49 20.26
CA VAL A 4 2.30 14.94 20.44
C VAL A 4 1.50 15.36 21.66
N PHE A 5 2.00 16.36 22.38
CA PHE A 5 1.46 16.79 23.66
C PHE A 5 1.47 18.31 23.77
N ASP A 6 0.38 18.86 24.29
CA ASP A 6 0.20 20.31 24.38
C ASP A 6 1.15 20.92 25.41
N ARG A 7 1.98 21.87 24.94
CA ARG A 7 2.85 22.72 25.77
C ARG A 7 3.76 21.95 26.73
N ALA A 8 4.21 20.75 26.35
CA ALA A 8 5.15 19.97 27.14
C ALA A 8 6.60 20.48 26.96
N GLY A 9 7.22 20.94 28.05
CA GLY A 9 8.57 21.49 28.03
C GLY A 9 9.24 21.43 29.39
N MET A 10 10.47 20.90 29.47
CA MET A 10 11.21 20.69 30.71
C MET A 10 12.68 21.12 30.61
N SER A 11 13.28 21.50 31.73
CA SER A 11 14.72 21.77 31.82
C SER A 11 15.52 20.46 31.89
N SER A 12 16.81 20.50 31.59
CA SER A 12 17.73 19.40 31.89
C SER A 12 19.10 19.92 32.29
N THR A 13 19.62 19.34 33.38
CA THR A 13 20.99 19.57 33.85
C THR A 13 21.96 18.49 33.41
N THR A 14 21.54 17.63 32.48
CA THR A 14 22.38 16.54 31.95
C THR A 14 23.57 17.12 31.20
N THR A 15 24.75 16.56 31.41
CA THR A 15 25.95 16.84 30.61
C THR A 15 26.34 15.63 29.77
N GLY A 16 26.98 15.81 28.62
CA GLY A 16 27.37 14.70 27.76
C GLY A 16 26.33 14.31 26.71
N THR A 17 26.51 13.14 26.11
CA THR A 17 25.68 12.62 25.00
C THR A 17 24.68 11.54 25.42
N GLY A 18 24.64 11.18 26.71
CA GLY A 18 23.79 10.11 27.22
C GLY A 18 22.31 10.48 27.38
N THR A 19 21.55 9.55 27.96
CA THR A 19 20.14 9.70 28.34
C THR A 19 19.92 10.97 29.16
N LEU A 20 18.89 11.74 28.82
CA LEU A 20 18.53 12.94 29.57
C LEU A 20 17.86 12.59 30.90
N THR A 21 18.25 13.31 31.95
CA THR A 21 17.40 13.51 33.12
C THR A 21 16.60 14.80 32.93
N LEU A 22 15.27 14.70 32.94
CA LEU A 22 14.34 15.82 32.85
C LEU A 22 14.13 16.43 34.24
N GLY A 23 14.26 17.75 34.33
CA GLY A 23 14.16 18.54 35.54
C GLY A 23 12.74 19.05 35.80
N SER A 24 12.59 20.37 35.99
CA SER A 24 11.29 21.00 36.18
C SER A 24 10.62 21.34 34.84
N ALA A 25 9.31 21.61 34.85
CA ALA A 25 8.68 22.30 33.74
C ALA A 25 9.41 23.63 33.46
N LEU A 26 9.54 23.99 32.18
CA LEU A 26 10.16 25.26 31.79
C LEU A 26 9.25 26.42 32.20
N GLY A 27 9.81 27.38 32.93
CA GLY A 27 9.15 28.66 33.22
C GLY A 27 9.11 29.57 32.00
N ASN A 28 8.98 30.87 32.24
CA ASN A 28 9.21 31.88 31.19
C ASN A 28 10.71 31.91 30.87
N VAL A 29 11.09 31.32 29.74
CA VAL A 29 12.48 31.19 29.29
C VAL A 29 12.55 31.57 27.82
N SER A 30 13.42 32.52 27.46
CA SER A 30 13.64 32.91 26.07
C SER A 30 13.93 31.68 25.19
N PRO A 31 13.33 31.56 23.99
CA PRO A 31 12.46 32.53 23.30
C PRO A 31 10.98 32.53 23.74
N ASN A 32 10.59 31.66 24.67
CA ASN A 32 9.21 31.46 25.09
C ASN A 32 8.80 32.33 26.28
N LEU A 33 7.88 33.27 26.04
CA LEU A 33 7.42 34.22 27.06
C LEU A 33 6.37 33.65 28.03
N ALA A 34 5.96 32.39 27.87
CA ALA A 34 4.95 31.73 28.70
C ALA A 34 5.42 30.34 29.13
N ALA A 35 5.05 29.93 30.34
CA ALA A 35 5.48 28.66 30.92
C ALA A 35 4.94 27.44 30.17
N PHE A 36 5.71 26.36 30.21
CA PHE A 36 5.33 25.03 29.76
C PHE A 36 4.83 24.20 30.94
N VAL A 37 4.29 23.03 30.63
CA VAL A 37 3.94 22.01 31.62
C VAL A 37 4.96 20.87 31.58
N SER A 38 5.09 20.16 32.70
CA SER A 38 5.93 18.95 32.73
C SER A 38 5.36 17.88 31.79
N PHE A 39 6.19 16.96 31.32
CA PHE A 39 5.74 15.86 30.46
C PHE A 39 4.65 15.04 31.12
N ALA A 40 4.80 14.71 32.41
CA ALA A 40 3.76 14.01 33.17
C ALA A 40 2.45 14.81 33.25
N SER A 41 2.52 16.12 33.48
CA SER A 41 1.33 16.99 33.53
C SER A 41 0.66 17.18 32.17
N ALA A 42 1.42 17.08 31.07
CA ALA A 42 0.89 17.06 29.71
C ALA A 42 0.20 15.73 29.36
N GLY A 43 0.34 14.71 30.22
CA GLY A 43 -0.27 13.39 30.02
C GLY A 43 0.65 12.34 29.38
N VAL A 44 1.97 12.60 29.30
CA VAL A 44 2.93 11.63 28.77
C VAL A 44 3.05 10.45 29.74
N ALA A 45 2.70 9.25 29.27
CA ALA A 45 2.73 8.03 30.06
C ALA A 45 4.13 7.40 30.10
N ASN A 46 4.37 6.55 31.10
CA ASN A 46 5.62 5.81 31.22
C ASN A 46 5.84 4.86 30.01
N GLY A 47 7.03 4.89 29.42
CA GLY A 47 7.38 4.07 28.25
C GLY A 47 6.92 4.66 26.91
N GLN A 48 6.40 5.89 26.91
CA GLN A 48 5.84 6.51 25.72
C GLN A 48 6.93 7.11 24.83
N LEU A 49 6.84 6.84 23.53
CA LEU A 49 7.69 7.46 22.51
C LEU A 49 7.16 8.86 22.14
N VAL A 50 8.03 9.84 22.24
CA VAL A 50 7.76 11.25 21.93
C VAL A 50 8.82 11.81 20.99
N SER A 51 8.39 12.68 20.09
CA SER A 51 9.29 13.48 19.26
C SER A 51 9.72 14.69 20.06
N TYR A 52 11.02 14.95 20.07
CA TYR A 52 11.60 15.99 20.91
C TYR A 52 12.42 16.99 20.12
N LEU A 53 12.51 18.20 20.68
CA LEU A 53 13.50 19.21 20.35
C LEU A 53 14.29 19.54 21.61
N ILE A 54 15.61 19.51 21.51
CA ILE A 54 16.51 20.00 22.55
C ILE A 54 17.19 21.26 22.03
N LEU A 55 17.12 22.33 22.83
CA LEU A 55 17.88 23.55 22.67
C LEU A 55 18.84 23.69 23.86
N ASP A 56 20.13 23.68 23.60
CA ASP A 56 21.14 23.84 24.63
C ASP A 56 21.71 25.26 24.63
N SER A 57 22.14 25.74 25.80
CA SER A 57 22.62 27.10 25.99
C SER A 57 23.91 27.44 25.24
N ASN A 58 24.63 26.42 24.77
CA ASN A 58 25.83 26.55 23.93
C ASN A 58 25.51 26.66 22.42
N ASN A 59 24.27 26.98 22.05
CA ASN A 59 23.80 27.07 20.67
C ASN A 59 23.81 25.73 19.90
N ASN A 60 23.83 24.60 20.62
CA ASN A 60 23.58 23.29 20.04
C ASN A 60 22.10 22.94 20.10
N TRP A 61 21.65 22.21 19.08
CA TRP A 61 20.29 21.73 19.01
C TRP A 61 20.23 20.35 18.35
N GLU A 62 19.23 19.58 18.75
CA GLU A 62 18.90 18.33 18.11
C GLU A 62 17.40 18.06 18.16
N ILE A 63 16.93 17.32 17.16
CA ILE A 63 15.62 16.70 17.15
C ILE A 63 15.77 15.18 17.06
N GLY A 64 14.80 14.46 17.62
CA GLY A 64 14.82 13.01 17.62
C GLY A 64 13.57 12.41 18.22
N ILE A 65 13.60 11.10 18.38
CA ILE A 65 12.54 10.33 19.05
C ILE A 65 13.11 9.77 20.35
N GLY A 66 12.40 9.94 21.45
CA GLY A 66 12.83 9.51 22.77
C GLY A 66 11.77 8.72 23.49
N ASN A 67 12.19 7.76 24.30
CA ASN A 67 11.31 7.02 25.21
C ASN A 67 11.32 7.73 26.58
N TYR A 68 10.15 8.21 27.00
CA TYR A 68 9.97 8.84 28.30
C TYR A 68 9.81 7.80 29.41
N THR A 69 10.65 7.86 30.43
CA THR A 69 10.52 7.04 31.63
C THR A 69 10.15 7.93 32.82
N SER A 70 8.95 7.72 33.36
CA SER A 70 8.43 8.48 34.49
C SER A 70 9.23 8.23 35.77
N SER A 71 9.68 6.98 35.99
CA SER A 71 10.56 6.61 37.10
C SER A 71 11.97 7.14 36.85
N GLY A 72 12.40 8.14 37.63
CA GLY A 72 13.65 8.86 37.42
C GLY A 72 13.59 9.96 36.36
N THR A 73 12.40 10.23 35.80
CA THR A 73 12.11 11.30 34.84
C THR A 73 13.15 11.44 33.73
N THR A 74 13.34 10.39 32.92
CA THR A 74 14.36 10.36 31.86
C THR A 74 13.77 10.33 30.46
N LEU A 75 14.57 10.72 29.47
CA LEU A 75 14.26 10.62 28.04
C LEU A 75 15.46 10.04 27.30
N THR A 76 15.26 8.94 26.57
CA THR A 76 16.30 8.44 25.65
C THR A 76 16.43 9.34 24.43
N ARG A 77 17.57 9.26 23.73
CA ARG A 77 17.88 10.12 22.59
C ARG A 77 18.18 9.29 21.35
N ASN A 78 17.20 9.12 20.48
CA ASN A 78 17.42 8.61 19.12
C ASN A 78 17.40 9.79 18.15
N VAL A 79 18.58 10.33 17.85
CA VAL A 79 18.75 11.58 17.10
C VAL A 79 18.47 11.37 15.63
N LEU A 80 17.68 12.26 15.04
CA LEU A 80 17.35 12.26 13.62
C LEU A 80 18.06 13.39 12.87
N TRP A 81 18.16 14.56 13.51
CA TRP A 81 18.86 15.70 12.94
C TRP A 81 19.42 16.58 14.06
N SER A 82 20.65 17.05 13.89
CA SER A 82 21.31 17.94 14.84
C SER A 82 22.36 18.79 14.14
N ASN A 83 22.80 19.85 14.80
CA ASN A 83 23.94 20.63 14.35
C ASN A 83 25.30 20.02 14.74
N ASN A 84 25.33 18.78 15.23
CA ASN A 84 26.53 18.00 15.52
C ASN A 84 26.71 16.86 14.50
N ALA A 85 26.69 17.20 13.20
CA ALA A 85 26.75 16.24 12.10
C ALA A 85 25.74 15.09 12.23
N ASN A 86 24.50 15.43 12.64
CA ASN A 86 23.40 14.49 12.90
C ASN A 86 23.63 13.50 14.06
N GLY A 87 24.71 13.63 14.83
CA GLY A 87 24.93 12.88 16.07
C GLY A 87 24.34 13.57 17.30
N ALA A 88 24.32 12.87 18.44
CA ALA A 88 23.91 13.46 19.71
C ALA A 88 24.78 14.65 20.11
N ILE A 89 24.15 15.77 20.49
CA ILE A 89 24.85 16.95 20.98
C ILE A 89 25.43 16.67 22.38
N ASN A 90 26.60 17.24 22.67
CA ASN A 90 27.16 17.23 24.01
C ASN A 90 26.48 18.31 24.85
N LEU A 91 25.64 17.90 25.80
CA LEU A 91 24.84 18.81 26.60
C LEU A 91 25.71 19.56 27.62
N SER A 92 25.42 20.85 27.81
CA SER A 92 26.14 21.75 28.71
C SER A 92 25.68 21.69 30.16
N GLY A 93 24.61 20.96 30.46
CA GLY A 93 23.93 21.01 31.76
C GLY A 93 22.92 22.15 31.89
N ASN A 94 22.56 22.81 30.78
CA ASN A 94 21.53 23.84 30.76
C ASN A 94 20.72 23.77 29.46
N ALA A 95 20.02 22.65 29.28
CA ALA A 95 19.21 22.37 28.10
C ALA A 95 17.72 22.59 28.36
N GLN A 96 17.02 23.04 27.34
CA GLN A 96 15.57 23.10 27.25
C GLN A 96 15.09 21.96 26.36
N VAL A 97 14.10 21.19 26.82
CA VAL A 97 13.60 19.99 26.15
C VAL A 97 12.11 20.17 25.90
N PHE A 98 11.68 20.05 24.66
CA PHE A 98 10.30 20.20 24.24
C PHE A 98 9.81 18.92 23.60
N ILE A 99 8.54 18.60 23.77
CA ILE A 99 7.86 17.71 22.82
C ILE A 99 7.41 18.60 21.66
N THR A 100 7.80 18.23 20.44
CA THR A 100 7.42 18.95 19.23
C THR A 100 7.07 17.95 18.14
N GLU A 101 6.24 18.37 17.20
CA GLU A 101 6.11 17.66 15.94
C GLU A 101 7.41 17.88 15.15
N ILE A 102 7.95 16.79 14.60
CA ILE A 102 9.01 16.83 13.59
C ILE A 102 8.41 16.53 12.22
N ALA A 103 9.18 16.81 11.16
CA ALA A 103 8.70 16.58 9.80
C ALA A 103 8.21 15.13 9.62
N GLU A 104 8.88 14.16 10.23
CA GLU A 104 8.54 12.75 10.20
C GLU A 104 7.15 12.46 10.77
N ASP A 105 6.70 13.18 11.80
CA ASP A 105 5.40 12.96 12.45
C ASP A 105 4.25 13.41 11.56
N VAL A 106 4.36 14.62 11.01
CA VAL A 106 3.36 15.19 10.08
C VAL A 106 3.29 14.37 8.79
N ASN A 107 4.44 13.86 8.38
CA ASN A 107 4.58 13.11 7.17
C ASN A 107 4.24 11.61 7.33
N GLN A 108 3.96 11.12 8.54
CA GLN A 108 3.58 9.75 8.80
C GLN A 108 2.05 9.58 8.63
N ALA A 109 1.64 8.36 8.25
CA ALA A 109 0.39 7.96 7.61
C ALA A 109 -0.99 8.40 8.19
N GLY A 110 -1.04 9.21 9.26
CA GLY A 110 -2.27 9.76 9.84
C GLY A 110 -2.74 11.09 9.24
N PHE A 111 -1.82 11.90 8.67
CA PHE A 111 -2.13 13.25 8.11
C PHE A 111 -1.92 13.39 6.59
N GLY A 112 -1.84 12.28 5.85
CA GLY A 112 -2.13 12.28 4.40
C GLY A 112 -1.10 12.98 3.50
N GLY A 113 0.19 12.67 3.64
CA GLY A 113 1.16 13.04 2.60
C GLY A 113 0.96 12.27 1.29
N TYR A 114 0.23 11.14 1.34
CA TYR A 114 0.01 10.20 0.23
C TYR A 114 1.31 9.75 -0.45
N ARG A 115 2.45 9.92 0.23
CA ARG A 115 3.83 9.83 -0.25
C ARG A 115 4.17 8.48 -0.86
N ASN A 116 3.62 7.40 -0.31
CA ASN A 116 3.76 6.06 -0.88
C ASN A 116 3.11 6.04 -2.27
N ARG A 117 3.83 5.67 -3.33
CA ARG A 117 3.24 5.61 -4.68
C ARG A 117 2.74 4.22 -5.06
N PHE A 118 2.93 3.24 -4.19
CA PHE A 118 2.20 2.00 -4.30
C PHE A 118 0.75 2.17 -3.88
N ARG A 119 -0.10 1.37 -4.53
CA ARG A 119 -1.44 1.05 -4.09
C ARG A 119 -1.47 -0.33 -3.44
N ASN A 120 -2.42 -0.53 -2.56
CA ASN A 120 -2.60 -1.71 -1.73
C ASN A 120 -1.30 -2.14 -1.03
N ALA A 121 -0.60 -1.17 -0.45
CA ALA A 121 0.75 -1.41 0.05
C ALA A 121 0.77 -2.30 1.31
N ALA A 122 -0.34 -2.37 2.03
CA ALA A 122 -0.59 -3.27 3.16
C ALA A 122 -1.19 -4.63 2.76
N MET A 123 -1.45 -4.88 1.47
CA MET A 123 -2.08 -6.12 0.97
C MET A 123 -3.47 -6.44 1.54
N ASP A 124 -4.25 -5.42 1.91
CA ASP A 124 -5.57 -5.59 2.50
C ASP A 124 -6.72 -5.68 1.48
N ILE A 125 -6.54 -5.17 0.27
CA ILE A 125 -7.60 -5.12 -0.75
C ILE A 125 -7.51 -6.31 -1.72
N TRP A 126 -8.57 -7.12 -1.78
CA TRP A 126 -8.66 -8.35 -2.59
C TRP A 126 -10.00 -8.45 -3.33
N GLN A 127 -10.30 -7.50 -4.21
CA GLN A 127 -11.60 -7.47 -4.90
C GLN A 127 -11.77 -8.65 -5.86
N ARG A 128 -10.68 -9.27 -6.32
CA ARG A 128 -10.68 -10.49 -7.17
C ARG A 128 -11.01 -11.77 -6.39
N GLY A 129 -11.09 -11.68 -5.06
CA GLY A 129 -11.27 -12.82 -4.16
C GLY A 129 -10.04 -13.05 -3.30
N ALA A 130 -10.25 -13.29 -2.01
CA ALA A 130 -9.20 -13.54 -1.01
C ALA A 130 -8.69 -15.00 -0.98
N ASN A 131 -9.44 -15.92 -1.61
CA ASN A 131 -9.08 -17.33 -1.70
C ASN A 131 -7.89 -17.54 -2.65
N ALA A 132 -7.34 -18.77 -2.67
CA ALA A 132 -6.30 -19.20 -3.58
C ALA A 132 -6.58 -18.83 -5.06
N ILE A 133 -5.78 -17.92 -5.61
CA ILE A 133 -5.72 -17.53 -7.01
C ILE A 133 -4.58 -18.30 -7.67
N THR A 134 -4.89 -19.13 -8.66
CA THR A 134 -3.87 -19.78 -9.49
C THR A 134 -3.25 -18.75 -10.45
N VAL A 135 -1.94 -18.57 -10.37
CA VAL A 135 -1.18 -17.67 -11.23
C VAL A 135 -0.35 -18.49 -12.21
N THR A 136 -0.56 -18.29 -13.52
CA THR A 136 0.18 -18.99 -14.57
C THR A 136 1.50 -18.29 -14.89
N THR A 137 2.36 -18.90 -15.70
CA THR A 137 3.63 -18.31 -16.12
C THR A 137 3.51 -17.05 -16.99
N ALA A 138 2.30 -16.72 -17.46
CA ALA A 138 2.02 -15.42 -18.09
C ALA A 138 1.99 -14.26 -17.06
N GLY A 139 1.91 -14.60 -15.78
CA GLY A 139 1.66 -13.67 -14.68
C GLY A 139 0.18 -13.32 -14.53
N GLY A 140 -0.18 -12.78 -13.38
CA GLY A 140 -1.56 -12.39 -13.07
C GLY A 140 -1.65 -11.41 -11.92
N TYR A 141 -2.67 -10.54 -11.99
CA TYR A 141 -3.05 -9.67 -10.88
C TYR A 141 -3.69 -10.50 -9.76
N THR A 142 -3.29 -10.24 -8.51
CA THR A 142 -3.68 -11.01 -7.31
C THR A 142 -4.33 -10.10 -6.27
N ALA A 143 -3.64 -9.78 -5.17
CA ALA A 143 -3.96 -8.62 -4.34
C ALA A 143 -4.06 -7.39 -5.26
N ASP A 144 -5.03 -6.51 -5.03
CA ASP A 144 -5.32 -5.44 -5.98
C ASP A 144 -4.07 -4.60 -6.28
N GLY A 145 -3.72 -4.46 -7.56
CA GLY A 145 -2.51 -3.76 -8.02
C GLY A 145 -1.19 -4.54 -8.01
N TRP A 146 -1.16 -5.73 -7.42
CA TRP A 146 0.05 -6.56 -7.39
C TRP A 146 -0.02 -7.70 -8.40
N ILE A 147 1.04 -7.83 -9.18
CA ILE A 147 1.21 -8.88 -10.19
C ILE A 147 2.21 -9.90 -9.64
N VAL A 148 1.84 -11.17 -9.72
CA VAL A 148 2.75 -12.30 -9.47
C VAL A 148 3.10 -12.92 -10.81
N VAL A 149 4.36 -13.26 -11.02
CA VAL A 149 4.87 -13.89 -12.25
C VAL A 149 5.78 -15.06 -11.85
N PRO A 150 5.26 -16.30 -11.82
CA PRO A 150 6.09 -17.47 -11.64
C PRO A 150 6.76 -17.89 -12.95
N THR A 151 7.90 -18.56 -12.85
CA THR A 151 8.59 -19.21 -13.97
C THR A 151 8.56 -20.72 -13.79
N GLY A 152 8.53 -21.46 -14.90
CA GLY A 152 8.57 -22.92 -14.93
C GLY A 152 7.20 -23.59 -14.79
N ALA A 153 6.41 -23.21 -13.78
CA ALA A 153 5.06 -23.71 -13.57
C ALA A 153 4.15 -22.64 -12.95
N SER A 154 2.85 -22.93 -12.86
CA SER A 154 1.91 -22.08 -12.12
C SER A 154 2.15 -22.16 -10.62
N CYS A 155 1.93 -21.05 -9.92
CA CYS A 155 1.93 -20.98 -8.46
C CYS A 155 0.54 -20.55 -7.95
N THR A 156 0.39 -20.47 -6.63
CA THR A 156 -0.85 -19.96 -6.00
C THR A 156 -0.53 -18.71 -5.19
N ALA A 157 -1.35 -17.67 -5.35
CA ALA A 157 -1.34 -16.48 -4.51
C ALA A 157 -2.64 -16.40 -3.69
N GLN A 158 -2.56 -16.01 -2.43
CA GLN A 158 -3.75 -15.92 -1.56
C GLN A 158 -3.58 -14.84 -0.49
N GLN A 159 -4.71 -14.37 0.02
CA GLN A 159 -4.72 -13.57 1.24
C GLN A 159 -4.43 -14.48 2.42
N SER A 160 -3.54 -14.04 3.31
CA SER A 160 -3.30 -14.69 4.59
C SER A 160 -3.19 -13.63 5.68
N GLY A 161 -3.37 -14.03 6.94
CA GLY A 161 -2.72 -13.28 8.02
C GLY A 161 -1.19 -13.35 7.83
N PRO A 162 -0.42 -12.32 8.24
CA PRO A 162 1.03 -12.46 8.29
C PRO A 162 1.38 -13.61 9.27
N GLU A 163 2.27 -14.52 8.90
CA GLU A 163 2.72 -15.62 9.77
C GLU A 163 3.74 -15.14 10.82
N SER A 164 4.28 -13.94 10.64
CA SER A 164 5.17 -13.18 11.52
C SER A 164 4.60 -12.81 12.91
N ASP A 165 5.45 -12.90 13.94
CA ASP A 165 5.21 -12.33 15.29
C ASP A 165 5.20 -10.77 15.30
N GLN A 166 5.55 -10.10 14.19
CA GLN A 166 5.67 -8.64 14.07
C GLN A 166 4.39 -7.94 13.56
N VAL A 167 3.25 -8.65 13.43
CA VAL A 167 1.95 -8.07 13.00
C VAL A 167 1.58 -6.80 13.80
N GLY A 168 1.97 -6.75 15.09
CA GLY A 168 1.74 -5.59 15.95
C GLY A 168 2.57 -4.34 15.65
N ALA A 169 3.70 -4.46 14.94
CA ALA A 169 4.63 -3.35 14.70
C ALA A 169 4.28 -2.52 13.44
N TYR A 170 3.68 -3.14 12.43
CA TYR A 170 3.30 -2.48 11.17
C TYR A 170 1.80 -2.18 11.05
N GLY A 171 0.96 -2.74 11.93
CA GLY A 171 -0.49 -2.50 11.92
C GLY A 171 -1.20 -3.06 10.68
N VAL A 172 -0.65 -4.13 10.09
CA VAL A 172 -1.16 -4.78 8.87
C VAL A 172 -1.98 -6.00 9.24
N TYR A 173 -3.13 -6.19 8.58
CA TYR A 173 -4.04 -7.29 8.88
C TYR A 173 -3.88 -8.47 7.93
N ASN A 174 -3.35 -8.24 6.74
CA ASN A 174 -3.25 -9.22 5.68
C ASN A 174 -1.88 -9.20 5.01
N ALA A 175 -1.59 -10.29 4.29
CA ALA A 175 -0.42 -10.45 3.45
C ALA A 175 -0.80 -11.07 2.11
N LEU A 176 0.01 -10.80 1.09
CA LEU A 176 0.07 -11.57 -0.15
C LEU A 176 0.99 -12.77 0.10
N LYS A 177 0.41 -13.94 0.32
CA LYS A 177 1.14 -15.21 0.40
C LYS A 177 1.21 -15.86 -0.96
N ILE A 178 2.42 -16.18 -1.41
CA ILE A 178 2.66 -16.90 -2.65
C ILE A 178 3.25 -18.26 -2.31
N ASN A 179 2.48 -19.31 -2.59
CA ASN A 179 2.88 -20.69 -2.41
C ASN A 179 3.59 -21.20 -3.65
N GLY A 180 4.74 -21.82 -3.43
CA GLY A 180 5.43 -22.63 -4.41
C GLY A 180 4.60 -23.81 -4.90
N ALA A 181 5.07 -24.43 -5.96
CA ALA A 181 4.51 -25.66 -6.50
C ALA A 181 5.60 -26.43 -7.26
N THR A 182 5.38 -27.72 -7.48
CA THR A 182 6.30 -28.53 -8.28
C THR A 182 6.56 -27.87 -9.63
N GLY A 183 7.84 -27.62 -9.92
CA GLY A 183 8.28 -27.02 -11.19
C GLY A 183 8.31 -25.49 -11.21
N VAL A 184 7.93 -24.79 -10.12
CA VAL A 184 8.16 -23.34 -10.01
C VAL A 184 9.63 -23.09 -9.73
N THR A 185 10.32 -22.47 -10.68
CA THR A 185 11.77 -22.23 -10.62
C THR A 185 12.13 -20.84 -10.17
N ASP A 186 11.20 -19.91 -10.26
CA ASP A 186 11.37 -18.50 -9.91
C ASP A 186 10.01 -17.83 -9.67
N VAL A 187 9.99 -16.78 -8.87
CA VAL A 187 8.80 -15.96 -8.58
C VAL A 187 9.20 -14.47 -8.53
N VAL A 188 8.56 -13.68 -9.39
CA VAL A 188 8.63 -12.22 -9.36
C VAL A 188 7.31 -11.65 -8.87
N VAL A 189 7.37 -10.68 -7.96
CA VAL A 189 6.24 -9.86 -7.56
C VAL A 189 6.50 -8.42 -7.97
N LYS A 190 5.52 -7.80 -8.62
CA LYS A 190 5.70 -6.46 -9.16
C LYS A 190 4.43 -5.63 -9.09
N GLN A 191 4.62 -4.32 -9.11
CA GLN A 191 3.54 -3.37 -9.27
C GLN A 191 3.92 -2.33 -10.33
N ARG A 192 2.94 -2.01 -11.19
CA ARG A 192 3.02 -0.88 -12.11
C ARG A 192 2.39 0.36 -11.48
N ILE A 193 3.12 1.46 -11.52
CA ILE A 193 2.70 2.78 -11.05
C ILE A 193 2.33 3.59 -12.29
N GLU A 194 1.07 4.04 -12.33
CA GLU A 194 0.53 4.86 -13.42
C GLU A 194 1.38 6.12 -13.61
N SER A 195 1.57 6.55 -14.85
CA SER A 195 2.23 7.79 -15.27
C SER A 195 1.83 9.02 -14.45
N TYR A 196 0.53 9.17 -14.16
CA TYR A 196 -0.03 10.25 -13.34
C TYR A 196 0.54 10.29 -11.91
N VAL A 197 0.88 9.12 -11.35
CA VAL A 197 1.52 8.98 -10.04
C VAL A 197 3.04 9.01 -10.18
N GLY A 198 3.58 8.32 -11.18
CA GLY A 198 5.01 8.19 -11.45
C GLY A 198 5.71 9.52 -11.75
N VAL A 199 5.01 10.50 -12.32
CA VAL A 199 5.56 11.85 -12.55
C VAL A 199 6.04 12.53 -11.25
N GLN A 200 5.47 12.18 -10.10
CA GLN A 200 5.86 12.72 -8.80
C GLN A 200 7.16 12.11 -8.25
N LEU A 201 7.66 11.05 -8.91
CA LEU A 201 8.94 10.41 -8.62
C LEU A 201 10.04 10.85 -9.62
N ALA A 202 9.66 11.47 -10.73
CA ALA A 202 10.55 11.76 -11.85
C ALA A 202 11.69 12.72 -11.45
N ASN A 203 12.94 12.36 -11.77
CA ASN A 203 14.17 13.12 -11.43
C ASN A 203 14.43 13.29 -9.92
N GLU A 204 13.78 12.51 -9.07
CA GLU A 204 13.99 12.54 -7.63
C GLU A 204 14.87 11.37 -7.16
N THR A 205 15.44 11.52 -5.97
CA THR A 205 15.98 10.38 -5.21
C THR A 205 14.80 9.62 -4.60
N VAL A 206 14.66 8.34 -4.93
CA VAL A 206 13.51 7.51 -4.55
C VAL A 206 13.98 6.28 -3.80
N THR A 207 13.37 6.03 -2.65
CA THR A 207 13.53 4.76 -1.92
C THR A 207 12.30 3.90 -2.17
N VAL A 208 12.55 2.64 -2.53
CA VAL A 208 11.55 1.57 -2.54
C VAL A 208 11.89 0.57 -1.43
N GLN A 209 10.86 0.04 -0.78
CA GLN A 209 10.99 -0.97 0.24
C GLN A 209 9.85 -2.00 0.18
N MET A 210 10.13 -3.20 0.69
CA MET A 210 9.18 -4.30 0.84
C MET A 210 9.45 -5.06 2.14
N ALA A 211 8.42 -5.22 2.96
CA ALA A 211 8.41 -6.03 4.16
C ALA A 211 7.88 -7.42 3.82
N LEU A 212 8.67 -8.45 4.14
CA LEU A 212 8.37 -9.83 3.77
C LEU A 212 8.87 -10.85 4.79
N GLU A 213 8.26 -12.02 4.72
CA GLU A 213 8.68 -13.25 5.39
C GLU A 213 9.09 -14.29 4.33
N ASN A 214 10.22 -14.94 4.56
CA ASN A 214 10.71 -16.02 3.71
C ASN A 214 10.51 -17.38 4.40
N ASP A 215 9.65 -18.22 3.84
CA ASP A 215 9.45 -19.61 4.27
C ASP A 215 9.66 -20.58 3.10
N THR A 216 10.75 -20.40 2.36
CA THR A 216 11.09 -21.25 1.20
C THR A 216 11.90 -22.50 1.55
N GLY A 217 12.13 -22.76 2.84
CA GLY A 217 13.01 -23.82 3.34
C GLY A 217 14.51 -23.53 3.20
N ALA A 218 14.88 -22.36 2.66
CA ALA A 218 16.27 -21.97 2.42
C ALA A 218 16.44 -20.44 2.47
N THR A 219 17.70 -19.98 2.52
CA THR A 219 18.02 -18.55 2.35
C THR A 219 17.79 -18.12 0.91
N ILE A 220 17.07 -17.02 0.71
CA ILE A 220 16.90 -16.36 -0.59
C ILE A 220 17.73 -15.07 -0.66
N THR A 221 17.95 -14.55 -1.85
CA THR A 221 18.59 -13.24 -2.06
C THR A 221 17.79 -12.47 -3.11
N PRO A 222 16.74 -11.76 -2.68
CA PRO A 222 15.87 -11.07 -3.63
C PRO A 222 16.61 -9.97 -4.39
N THR A 223 16.15 -9.68 -5.60
CA THR A 223 16.67 -8.58 -6.42
C THR A 223 15.58 -7.59 -6.79
N LEU A 224 15.97 -6.34 -7.00
CA LEU A 224 15.11 -5.26 -7.48
C LEU A 224 15.45 -4.96 -8.94
N THR A 225 14.42 -4.86 -9.77
CA THR A 225 14.50 -4.25 -11.10
C THR A 225 13.48 -3.13 -11.22
N VAL A 226 13.88 -1.99 -11.79
CA VAL A 226 12.99 -0.86 -12.09
C VAL A 226 12.97 -0.62 -13.59
N LYS A 227 11.77 -0.45 -14.15
CA LYS A 227 11.56 -0.17 -15.57
C LYS A 227 10.57 0.96 -15.77
N HIS A 228 10.59 1.56 -16.96
CA HIS A 228 9.55 2.46 -17.44
C HIS A 228 8.99 2.02 -18.80
N ALA A 229 7.75 2.42 -19.08
CA ALA A 229 7.10 2.17 -20.36
C ALA A 229 7.66 3.06 -21.48
N THR A 230 7.91 2.49 -22.66
CA THR A 230 8.49 3.24 -23.81
C THR A 230 7.54 3.43 -24.98
N ALA A 231 6.48 2.62 -25.10
CA ALA A 231 5.50 2.70 -26.20
C ALA A 231 4.48 3.85 -26.06
N GLY A 232 4.54 4.62 -24.97
CA GLY A 232 3.59 5.67 -24.62
C GLY A 232 3.38 5.71 -23.11
N GLN A 233 2.58 6.65 -22.62
CA GLN A 233 2.20 6.66 -21.20
C GLN A 233 1.40 5.40 -20.88
N ASP A 234 1.82 4.67 -19.86
CA ASP A 234 1.17 3.47 -19.35
C ASP A 234 1.01 2.35 -20.39
N ASN A 235 1.76 2.40 -21.49
CA ASN A 235 1.74 1.39 -22.53
C ASN A 235 2.97 0.48 -22.41
N TRP A 236 2.76 -0.66 -21.75
CA TRP A 236 3.81 -1.62 -21.41
C TRP A 236 4.13 -2.64 -22.52
N THR A 237 3.69 -2.40 -23.76
CA THR A 237 4.07 -3.22 -24.93
C THR A 237 5.59 -3.27 -25.11
N THR A 238 6.28 -2.17 -24.81
CA THR A 238 7.74 -2.11 -24.71
C THR A 238 8.15 -1.34 -23.45
N SER A 239 9.29 -1.70 -22.86
CA SER A 239 9.82 -1.10 -21.65
C SER A 239 11.34 -0.92 -21.73
N SER A 240 11.89 0.03 -20.97
CA SER A 240 13.32 0.17 -20.74
C SER A 240 13.66 -0.05 -19.27
N THR A 241 14.84 -0.59 -18.99
CA THR A 241 15.35 -0.80 -17.63
C THR A 241 16.05 0.47 -17.13
N ASP A 242 15.67 0.92 -15.94
CA ASP A 242 16.24 2.08 -15.24
C ASP A 242 17.20 1.65 -14.14
N VAL A 243 16.82 0.60 -13.41
CA VAL A 243 17.67 -0.09 -12.45
C VAL A 243 17.75 -1.54 -12.88
N SER A 244 18.93 -1.96 -13.36
CA SER A 244 19.24 -3.36 -13.61
C SER A 244 19.14 -4.16 -12.32
N ALA A 245 18.90 -5.48 -12.40
CA ALA A 245 18.75 -6.32 -11.23
C ALA A 245 19.87 -6.10 -10.19
N VAL A 246 19.50 -5.55 -9.03
CA VAL A 246 20.40 -5.30 -7.89
C VAL A 246 19.96 -6.15 -6.71
N SER A 247 20.92 -6.77 -6.01
CA SER A 247 20.62 -7.52 -4.79
C SER A 247 20.08 -6.59 -3.70
N LEU A 248 19.07 -7.07 -2.97
CA LEU A 248 18.50 -6.42 -1.80
C LEU A 248 19.05 -6.96 -0.47
N GLY A 249 19.98 -7.92 -0.52
CA GLY A 249 20.48 -8.64 0.65
C GLY A 249 19.84 -10.02 0.82
N SER A 250 20.46 -10.84 1.66
CA SER A 250 20.01 -12.20 1.93
C SER A 250 18.92 -12.25 2.99
N VAL A 251 17.92 -13.11 2.81
CA VAL A 251 16.83 -13.36 3.77
C VAL A 251 16.87 -14.83 4.17
N ALA A 252 17.15 -15.12 5.44
CA ALA A 252 17.17 -16.50 5.95
C ALA A 252 15.77 -17.12 5.92
N ASN A 253 15.69 -18.45 5.99
CA ASN A 253 14.40 -19.12 6.17
C ASN A 253 13.78 -18.80 7.53
N GLY A 254 12.47 -18.56 7.57
CA GLY A 254 11.71 -18.14 8.75
C GLY A 254 12.04 -16.72 9.22
N ALA A 255 12.67 -15.90 8.38
CA ALA A 255 13.05 -14.55 8.75
C ALA A 255 12.10 -13.50 8.17
N ASP A 256 11.74 -12.54 9.02
CA ASP A 256 11.05 -11.31 8.65
C ASP A 256 12.05 -10.19 8.41
N VAL A 257 11.90 -9.49 7.29
CA VAL A 257 12.82 -8.40 6.93
C VAL A 257 12.12 -7.30 6.15
N VAL A 258 12.62 -6.07 6.28
CA VAL A 258 12.34 -4.99 5.33
C VAL A 258 13.54 -4.84 4.42
N LEU A 259 13.34 -5.16 3.14
CA LEU A 259 14.32 -4.92 2.09
C LEU A 259 14.10 -3.53 1.51
N ALA A 260 15.16 -2.75 1.29
CA ALA A 260 15.04 -1.45 0.66
C ALA A 260 16.24 -1.04 -0.19
N TYR A 261 15.96 -0.24 -1.21
CA TYR A 261 16.93 0.29 -2.14
C TYR A 261 16.57 1.71 -2.54
N THR A 262 17.57 2.57 -2.64
CA THR A 262 17.43 3.96 -3.07
C THR A 262 18.07 4.15 -4.44
N PHE A 263 17.33 4.72 -5.39
CA PHE A 263 17.80 4.95 -6.75
C PHE A 263 17.47 6.37 -7.22
N ALA A 264 18.23 6.86 -8.20
CA ALA A 264 17.89 8.09 -8.91
C ALA A 264 16.80 7.75 -9.93
N CYS A 265 15.58 8.21 -9.69
CA CYS A 265 14.46 7.89 -10.55
C CYS A 265 14.54 8.70 -11.85
N PRO A 266 14.40 8.08 -13.03
CA PRO A 266 14.54 8.79 -14.29
C PRO A 266 13.39 9.78 -14.50
N PHE A 267 13.63 10.84 -15.28
CA PHE A 267 12.55 11.69 -15.77
C PHE A 267 11.44 10.87 -16.44
N ALA A 268 11.79 9.78 -17.13
CA ALA A 268 10.88 8.89 -17.85
C ALA A 268 9.78 8.24 -16.98
N ALA A 269 9.83 8.36 -15.65
CA ALA A 269 8.75 7.96 -14.76
C ALA A 269 7.39 8.61 -15.09
N TYR A 270 7.35 9.76 -15.80
CA TYR A 270 6.11 10.35 -16.34
C TYR A 270 5.39 9.45 -17.36
N ARG A 271 6.01 8.35 -17.80
CA ARG A 271 5.41 7.33 -18.67
C ARG A 271 4.85 6.13 -17.92
N GLY A 272 5.03 6.07 -16.60
CA GLY A 272 4.69 4.94 -15.75
C GLY A 272 5.93 4.11 -15.41
N LEU A 273 5.95 3.56 -14.20
CA LEU A 273 7.05 2.75 -13.66
C LEU A 273 6.58 1.33 -13.33
N GLU A 274 7.47 0.36 -13.43
CA GLU A 274 7.28 -1.01 -12.96
C GLU A 274 8.38 -1.29 -11.95
N ILE A 275 7.97 -1.65 -10.74
CA ILE A 275 8.87 -2.04 -9.66
C ILE A 275 8.72 -3.54 -9.48
N ALA A 276 9.80 -4.29 -9.73
CA ALA A 276 9.80 -5.74 -9.66
C ALA A 276 10.77 -6.24 -8.60
N PHE A 277 10.25 -7.04 -7.68
CA PHE A 277 10.99 -7.80 -6.69
C PHE A 277 11.03 -9.26 -7.15
N ASP A 278 12.23 -9.73 -7.43
CA ASP A 278 12.51 -11.10 -7.85
C ASP A 278 13.04 -11.88 -6.65
N PHE A 279 12.37 -12.97 -6.28
CA PHE A 279 12.72 -13.78 -5.11
C PHE A 279 13.63 -14.96 -5.45
N GLY A 280 13.90 -15.19 -6.74
CA GLY A 280 14.71 -16.28 -7.22
C GLY A 280 14.04 -17.64 -6.99
N ASN A 281 14.89 -18.66 -6.81
CA ASN A 281 14.47 -20.05 -6.70
C ASN A 281 13.97 -20.44 -5.29
N ASN A 282 13.76 -21.74 -5.07
CA ASN A 282 13.23 -22.37 -3.84
C ASN A 282 11.70 -22.39 -3.73
N PHE A 283 10.98 -22.29 -4.85
CA PHE A 283 9.52 -22.42 -4.89
C PHE A 283 9.02 -23.78 -5.41
N ALA A 284 9.90 -24.79 -5.54
CA ALA A 284 9.57 -26.07 -6.17
C ALA A 284 8.72 -27.04 -5.30
N SER A 285 8.18 -26.58 -4.18
CA SER A 285 7.39 -27.36 -3.21
C SER A 285 6.17 -26.56 -2.76
N THR A 286 5.04 -27.25 -2.52
CA THR A 286 3.79 -26.62 -2.05
C THR A 286 3.85 -26.09 -0.63
N GLY A 287 4.82 -26.56 0.17
CA GLY A 287 5.08 -26.03 1.51
C GLY A 287 5.91 -24.75 1.51
N ASN A 288 6.58 -24.42 0.41
CA ASN A 288 7.47 -23.27 0.34
C ASN A 288 6.66 -22.02 0.03
N SER A 289 6.94 -20.91 0.71
CA SER A 289 6.23 -19.66 0.43
C SER A 289 7.05 -18.41 0.73
N ILE A 290 6.60 -17.30 0.14
CA ILE A 290 6.95 -15.96 0.60
C ILE A 290 5.66 -15.23 0.95
N GLN A 291 5.71 -14.41 1.98
CA GLN A 291 4.61 -13.53 2.34
C GLN A 291 5.08 -12.09 2.28
N ILE A 292 4.29 -11.24 1.63
CA ILE A 292 4.54 -9.80 1.58
C ILE A 292 3.42 -9.12 2.34
N PHE A 293 3.77 -8.29 3.32
CA PHE A 293 2.79 -7.65 4.22
C PHE A 293 2.98 -6.13 4.31
N GLY A 294 3.93 -5.57 3.55
CA GLY A 294 4.13 -4.13 3.50
C GLY A 294 4.99 -3.74 2.30
N ALA A 295 4.67 -2.63 1.67
CA ALA A 295 5.52 -2.05 0.64
C ALA A 295 5.42 -0.53 0.67
N ASP A 296 6.47 0.13 0.21
CA ASP A 296 6.43 1.58 0.07
C ASP A 296 7.44 2.05 -0.97
N ILE A 297 7.06 3.09 -1.72
CA ILE A 297 7.95 3.77 -2.64
C ILE A 297 7.67 5.26 -2.57
N ARG A 298 8.70 6.06 -2.27
CA ARG A 298 8.53 7.51 -2.10
C ARG A 298 9.82 8.26 -2.41
N VAL A 299 9.68 9.56 -2.61
CA VAL A 299 10.81 10.49 -2.70
C VAL A 299 11.49 10.60 -1.33
N THR A 300 12.81 10.46 -1.31
CA THR A 300 13.68 10.47 -0.12
C THR A 300 14.92 11.35 -0.36
N PRO A 301 14.76 12.68 -0.35
CA PRO A 301 15.85 13.60 -0.65
C PRO A 301 17.01 13.42 0.34
N GLY A 302 18.24 13.44 -0.16
CA GLY A 302 19.45 13.33 0.67
C GLY A 302 19.83 11.91 1.12
N VAL A 303 19.00 10.90 0.86
CA VAL A 303 19.36 9.50 1.11
C VAL A 303 20.35 9.02 0.05
N ALA A 304 21.42 8.33 0.45
CA ALA A 304 22.41 7.80 -0.46
C ALA A 304 21.80 6.72 -1.39
N LEU A 305 22.27 6.67 -2.64
CA LEU A 305 21.88 5.64 -3.59
C LEU A 305 22.46 4.27 -3.20
N GLY A 306 21.74 3.20 -3.50
CA GLY A 306 22.14 1.82 -3.18
C GLY A 306 21.24 1.16 -2.15
N LEU A 307 21.77 0.11 -1.51
CA LEU A 307 21.11 -0.58 -0.40
C LEU A 307 20.80 0.39 0.74
N ASN A 308 19.58 0.34 1.24
CA ASN A 308 19.13 1.18 2.35
C ASN A 308 18.71 0.30 3.53
N ASN A 309 19.50 0.29 4.60
CA ASN A 309 19.22 -0.51 5.79
C ASN A 309 18.25 0.16 6.78
N ASN A 310 18.04 1.47 6.64
CA ASN A 310 17.17 2.26 7.50
C ASN A 310 16.14 3.05 6.65
N PRO A 311 15.29 2.37 5.86
CA PRO A 311 14.25 3.06 5.12
C PRO A 311 13.25 3.70 6.10
N PRO A 312 12.58 4.80 5.71
CA PRO A 312 11.53 5.37 6.53
C PRO A 312 10.39 4.35 6.74
N PRO A 313 9.71 4.31 7.89
CA PRO A 313 8.57 3.42 8.10
C PRO A 313 7.53 3.56 6.96
N PRO A 314 7.04 2.45 6.36
CA PRO A 314 6.06 2.49 5.27
C PRO A 314 4.87 3.39 5.57
N GLU A 315 4.42 4.21 4.61
CA GLU A 315 3.16 4.92 4.74
C GLU A 315 2.03 4.00 4.26
N LEU A 316 1.21 3.53 5.20
CA LEU A 316 0.04 2.69 4.94
C LEU A 316 -1.23 3.52 5.09
N ARG A 317 -2.12 3.48 4.10
CA ARG A 317 -3.34 4.30 4.13
C ARG A 317 -4.49 3.59 4.83
N PRO A 318 -5.48 4.35 5.34
CA PRO A 318 -6.74 3.76 5.79
C PRO A 318 -7.39 2.91 4.69
N LEU A 319 -7.96 1.77 5.09
CA LEU A 319 -8.56 0.77 4.19
C LEU A 319 -9.54 1.37 3.18
N THR A 320 -10.42 2.27 3.62
CA THR A 320 -11.44 2.89 2.76
C THR A 320 -10.83 3.76 1.65
N THR A 321 -9.73 4.44 1.94
CA THR A 321 -9.01 5.25 0.95
C THR A 321 -8.28 4.35 -0.03
N GLU A 322 -7.61 3.31 0.47
CA GLU A 322 -6.89 2.36 -0.36
C GLU A 322 -7.84 1.58 -1.30
N GLN A 323 -9.02 1.20 -0.80
CA GLN A 323 -10.06 0.55 -1.60
C GLN A 323 -10.50 1.42 -2.79
N LEU A 324 -10.77 2.71 -2.58
CA LEU A 324 -11.15 3.62 -3.66
C LEU A 324 -10.02 3.81 -4.69
N MET A 325 -8.77 3.84 -4.23
CA MET A 325 -7.60 3.91 -5.13
C MET A 325 -7.47 2.64 -5.98
N CYS A 326 -7.70 1.46 -5.41
CA CYS A 326 -7.71 0.19 -6.14
C CYS A 326 -8.88 0.08 -7.12
N GLN A 327 -10.07 0.53 -6.72
CA GLN A 327 -11.28 0.53 -7.55
C GLN A 327 -11.14 1.33 -8.86
N ARG A 328 -10.23 2.31 -8.89
CA ARG A 328 -9.89 3.06 -10.10
C ARG A 328 -9.28 2.19 -11.21
N TYR A 329 -8.69 1.04 -10.87
CA TYR A 329 -8.03 0.12 -11.82
C TYR A 329 -8.77 -1.20 -11.97
N PHE A 330 -9.29 -1.74 -10.88
CA PHE A 330 -10.08 -2.97 -10.90
C PHE A 330 -11.27 -2.84 -9.96
N THR A 331 -12.46 -3.15 -10.46
CA THR A 331 -13.68 -3.18 -9.66
C THR A 331 -14.40 -4.50 -9.91
N GLN A 332 -14.79 -5.17 -8.83
CA GLN A 332 -15.76 -6.27 -8.90
C GLN A 332 -17.10 -5.80 -8.33
N ILE A 333 -18.14 -5.88 -9.15
CA ILE A 333 -19.53 -5.68 -8.75
C ILE A 333 -20.11 -7.07 -8.47
N ALA A 334 -20.35 -7.38 -7.21
CA ALA A 334 -20.93 -8.64 -6.77
C ALA A 334 -21.99 -8.35 -5.68
N PRO A 335 -23.29 -8.52 -5.95
CA PRO A 335 -24.34 -8.21 -4.98
C PRO A 335 -24.29 -9.08 -3.72
N GLY A 336 -23.62 -10.24 -3.79
CA GLY A 336 -23.32 -11.11 -2.63
C GLY A 336 -24.55 -11.75 -1.97
N ALA A 337 -25.74 -11.56 -2.52
CA ALA A 337 -26.99 -12.07 -1.99
C ALA A 337 -27.97 -12.47 -3.11
N ALA A 338 -28.81 -13.45 -2.80
CA ALA A 338 -29.76 -14.01 -3.74
C ALA A 338 -30.73 -12.93 -4.20
N LEU A 339 -30.95 -12.86 -5.53
CA LEU A 339 -31.87 -11.90 -6.15
C LEU A 339 -31.51 -10.41 -5.95
N ALA A 340 -30.30 -10.11 -5.44
CA ALA A 340 -29.87 -8.73 -5.23
C ALA A 340 -29.57 -8.03 -6.57
N PRO A 341 -29.91 -6.72 -6.69
CA PRO A 341 -29.85 -5.99 -7.94
C PRO A 341 -28.44 -5.54 -8.30
N PHE A 342 -28.14 -5.53 -9.60
CA PHE A 342 -26.97 -4.85 -10.17
C PHE A 342 -27.33 -3.44 -10.65
N GLY A 343 -28.42 -3.32 -11.40
CA GLY A 343 -28.80 -2.07 -12.05
C GLY A 343 -30.20 -2.16 -12.67
N ALA A 344 -30.81 -0.99 -12.84
CA ALA A 344 -32.09 -0.85 -13.52
C ALA A 344 -31.88 -0.58 -15.01
N GLY A 345 -32.89 -0.89 -15.81
CA GLY A 345 -32.78 -0.85 -17.26
C GLY A 345 -34.10 -1.05 -17.98
N HIS A 346 -34.01 -1.28 -19.29
CA HIS A 346 -35.16 -1.56 -20.14
C HIS A 346 -34.84 -2.59 -21.22
N PHE A 347 -35.89 -3.18 -21.81
CA PHE A 347 -35.75 -4.06 -22.95
C PHE A 347 -35.68 -3.28 -24.26
N ASP A 348 -34.50 -3.19 -24.89
CA ASP A 348 -34.32 -2.59 -26.23
C ASP A 348 -35.06 -3.39 -27.31
N SER A 349 -35.20 -4.69 -27.10
CA SER A 349 -35.92 -5.60 -27.98
C SER A 349 -36.61 -6.70 -27.17
N THR A 350 -37.32 -7.61 -27.83
CA THR A 350 -37.94 -8.78 -27.17
C THR A 350 -36.92 -9.78 -26.62
N THR A 351 -35.62 -9.58 -26.89
CA THR A 351 -34.54 -10.50 -26.52
C THR A 351 -33.33 -9.83 -25.86
N SER A 352 -33.29 -8.50 -25.72
CA SER A 352 -32.15 -7.78 -25.14
C SER A 352 -32.61 -6.82 -24.05
N PHE A 353 -32.03 -6.94 -22.86
CA PHE A 353 -32.22 -6.02 -21.74
C PHE A 353 -30.94 -5.23 -21.49
N HIS A 354 -31.04 -3.91 -21.45
CA HIS A 354 -29.93 -3.00 -21.24
C HIS A 354 -30.01 -2.38 -19.84
N ALA A 355 -29.02 -2.67 -19.00
CA ALA A 355 -28.94 -2.22 -17.62
C ALA A 355 -27.82 -1.20 -17.42
N ALA A 356 -28.13 -0.07 -16.82
CA ALA A 356 -27.14 0.91 -16.38
C ALA A 356 -26.70 0.58 -14.94
N ILE A 357 -25.38 0.46 -14.74
CA ILE A 357 -24.78 0.09 -13.45
C ILE A 357 -23.75 1.15 -13.07
N PRO A 358 -23.99 1.94 -12.01
CA PRO A 358 -23.02 2.92 -11.52
C PRO A 358 -21.83 2.21 -10.86
N LEU A 359 -20.65 2.81 -11.00
CA LEU A 359 -19.42 2.31 -10.40
C LEU A 359 -19.22 2.92 -9.00
N PRO A 360 -18.65 2.16 -8.04
CA PRO A 360 -18.41 2.65 -6.68
C PRO A 360 -17.37 3.78 -6.62
N ALA A 361 -16.45 3.83 -7.57
CA ALA A 361 -15.49 4.91 -7.76
C ALA A 361 -15.27 5.17 -9.27
N PRO A 362 -14.88 6.38 -9.66
CA PRO A 362 -14.47 6.65 -11.03
C PRO A 362 -13.25 5.82 -11.43
N MET A 363 -13.40 4.98 -12.46
CA MET A 363 -12.28 4.25 -13.08
C MET A 363 -11.43 5.19 -13.94
N ARG A 364 -10.20 4.77 -14.22
CA ARG A 364 -9.21 5.47 -15.05
C ARG A 364 -9.70 5.58 -16.53
N GLY A 365 -10.38 6.68 -16.92
CA GLY A 365 -10.97 6.87 -18.27
C GLY A 365 -9.96 7.06 -19.44
N SER A 366 -10.25 6.89 -20.75
CA SER A 366 -11.39 6.45 -21.61
C SER A 366 -10.87 6.20 -23.08
N PRO A 367 -11.59 5.59 -24.06
CA PRO A 367 -12.26 4.29 -24.13
C PRO A 367 -11.49 3.31 -25.06
N GLY A 368 -11.28 2.07 -24.60
CA GLY A 368 -10.73 0.98 -25.42
C GLY A 368 -10.00 -0.11 -24.63
N GLY A 369 -9.54 0.19 -23.41
CA GLY A 369 -8.83 -0.75 -22.55
C GLY A 369 -9.64 -1.33 -21.38
N LEU A 370 -10.89 -0.90 -21.18
CA LEU A 370 -11.74 -1.49 -20.15
C LEU A 370 -12.15 -2.90 -20.60
N SER A 371 -11.64 -3.89 -19.89
CA SER A 371 -12.07 -5.28 -20.06
C SER A 371 -13.13 -5.61 -19.03
N ALA A 372 -14.20 -6.29 -19.47
CA ALA A 372 -15.23 -6.82 -18.59
C ALA A 372 -15.18 -8.35 -18.62
N THR A 373 -15.23 -8.95 -17.43
CA THR A 373 -15.41 -10.39 -17.25
C THR A 373 -16.67 -10.63 -16.44
N PHE A 374 -17.49 -11.55 -16.89
CA PHE A 374 -18.77 -11.88 -16.23
C PHE A 374 -18.68 -13.28 -15.66
N SER A 375 -19.36 -13.51 -14.53
CA SER A 375 -19.71 -14.87 -14.12
C SER A 375 -20.61 -15.54 -15.18
N THR A 376 -20.89 -16.84 -15.03
CA THR A 376 -21.78 -17.57 -15.93
C THR A 376 -23.12 -16.84 -16.13
N ALA A 377 -23.58 -16.71 -17.38
CA ALA A 377 -24.79 -15.96 -17.74
C ALA A 377 -26.04 -16.41 -16.95
N SER A 378 -26.17 -17.70 -16.66
CA SER A 378 -27.28 -18.26 -15.86
C SER A 378 -27.29 -17.82 -14.40
N ASN A 379 -26.21 -17.20 -13.90
CA ASN A 379 -26.21 -16.54 -12.58
C ASN A 379 -26.96 -15.21 -12.59
N PHE A 380 -27.35 -14.70 -13.77
CA PHE A 380 -28.11 -13.47 -13.92
C PHE A 380 -29.55 -13.77 -14.35
N GLN A 381 -30.45 -12.88 -13.97
CA GLN A 381 -31.82 -12.84 -14.49
C GLN A 381 -32.29 -11.39 -14.61
N VAL A 382 -33.31 -11.17 -15.43
CA VAL A 382 -34.01 -9.88 -15.48
C VAL A 382 -35.39 -10.05 -14.87
N ARG A 383 -35.73 -9.22 -13.87
CA ARG A 383 -37.11 -9.13 -13.36
C ARG A 383 -37.83 -7.96 -14.00
N SER A 384 -38.99 -8.22 -14.61
CA SER A 384 -39.85 -7.19 -15.19
C SER A 384 -41.30 -7.66 -15.22
N GLY A 385 -42.24 -6.75 -14.91
CA GLY A 385 -43.68 -7.05 -14.97
C GLY A 385 -44.14 -8.22 -14.10
N GLY A 386 -43.40 -8.57 -13.04
CA GLY A 386 -43.67 -9.74 -12.20
C GLY A 386 -43.05 -11.06 -12.69
N SER A 387 -42.56 -11.09 -13.94
CA SER A 387 -41.88 -12.23 -14.54
C SER A 387 -40.37 -12.21 -14.29
N ASN A 388 -39.74 -13.38 -14.32
CA ASN A 388 -38.30 -13.55 -14.29
C ASN A 388 -37.84 -14.11 -15.65
N PHE A 389 -36.92 -13.42 -16.30
CA PHE A 389 -36.35 -13.81 -17.58
C PHE A 389 -34.95 -14.37 -17.36
N ALA A 390 -34.73 -15.61 -17.79
CA ALA A 390 -33.41 -16.24 -17.73
C ALA A 390 -32.45 -15.58 -18.73
N VAL A 391 -31.22 -15.34 -18.29
CA VAL A 391 -30.19 -14.72 -19.12
C VAL A 391 -29.34 -15.81 -19.77
N SER A 392 -29.29 -15.82 -21.11
CA SER A 392 -28.52 -16.79 -21.90
C SER A 392 -27.14 -16.27 -22.32
N ALA A 393 -26.97 -14.95 -22.36
CA ALA A 393 -25.69 -14.29 -22.61
C ALA A 393 -25.69 -12.91 -21.92
N ILE A 394 -24.50 -12.44 -21.54
CA ILE A 394 -24.32 -11.13 -20.92
C ILE A 394 -23.03 -10.49 -21.44
N SER A 395 -23.06 -9.19 -21.73
CA SER A 395 -21.92 -8.48 -22.32
C SER A 395 -21.92 -6.99 -21.96
N LEU A 396 -20.72 -6.41 -21.89
CA LEU A 396 -20.55 -4.96 -21.79
C LEU A 396 -20.93 -4.31 -23.13
N VAL A 397 -21.78 -3.28 -23.08
CA VAL A 397 -22.23 -2.52 -24.26
C VAL A 397 -21.51 -1.20 -24.35
N ALA A 398 -21.49 -0.47 -23.24
CA ALA A 398 -20.86 0.84 -23.14
C ALA A 398 -20.26 1.02 -21.75
N ALA A 399 -19.28 1.92 -21.66
CA ALA A 399 -18.67 2.28 -20.40
C ALA A 399 -18.21 3.74 -20.41
N SER A 400 -18.31 4.35 -19.24
CA SER A 400 -17.69 5.61 -18.86
C SER A 400 -16.84 5.38 -17.62
N SER A 401 -16.14 6.41 -17.14
CA SER A 401 -15.38 6.30 -15.88
C SER A 401 -16.28 6.03 -14.67
N THR A 402 -17.57 6.38 -14.71
CA THR A 402 -18.46 6.32 -13.52
C THR A 402 -19.61 5.33 -13.65
N MET A 403 -19.83 4.76 -14.83
CA MET A 403 -20.98 3.90 -15.12
C MET A 403 -20.68 2.98 -16.29
N ILE A 404 -21.21 1.75 -16.23
CA ILE A 404 -21.26 0.83 -17.36
C ILE A 404 -22.69 0.56 -17.78
N GLU A 405 -22.84 0.13 -19.03
CA GLU A 405 -24.06 -0.44 -19.57
C GLU A 405 -23.82 -1.89 -19.97
N VAL A 406 -24.70 -2.78 -19.55
CA VAL A 406 -24.61 -4.22 -19.79
C VAL A 406 -25.86 -4.69 -20.51
N ALA A 407 -25.69 -5.45 -21.59
CA ALA A 407 -26.76 -6.16 -22.27
C ALA A 407 -26.87 -7.58 -21.73
N ALA A 408 -28.11 -8.00 -21.43
CA ALA A 408 -28.46 -9.36 -21.07
C ALA A 408 -29.44 -9.93 -22.09
N THR A 409 -29.05 -11.03 -22.74
CA THR A 409 -29.88 -11.74 -23.72
C THR A 409 -30.91 -12.60 -23.00
N VAL A 410 -32.17 -12.42 -23.35
CA VAL A 410 -33.33 -13.15 -22.81
C VAL A 410 -34.25 -13.64 -23.94
N SER A 411 -35.33 -14.33 -23.60
CA SER A 411 -36.38 -14.71 -24.55
C SER A 411 -37.78 -14.31 -24.06
N GLY A 412 -38.66 -13.93 -25.01
CA GLY A 412 -40.07 -13.69 -24.74
C GLY A 412 -40.38 -12.40 -23.96
N ALA A 413 -39.47 -11.41 -23.96
CA ALA A 413 -39.73 -10.12 -23.34
C ALA A 413 -40.54 -9.18 -24.25
N THR A 414 -41.04 -8.07 -23.69
CA THR A 414 -41.71 -6.99 -24.44
C THR A 414 -40.79 -5.78 -24.49
N ALA A 415 -40.46 -5.33 -25.71
CA ALA A 415 -39.60 -4.16 -25.90
C ALA A 415 -40.22 -2.90 -25.25
N GLY A 416 -39.38 -2.04 -24.68
CA GLY A 416 -39.75 -0.83 -23.95
C GLY A 416 -40.10 -1.04 -22.48
N ASN A 417 -40.33 -2.28 -22.01
CA ASN A 417 -40.61 -2.53 -20.60
C ASN A 417 -39.36 -2.30 -19.74
N GLY A 418 -39.54 -1.62 -18.60
CA GLY A 418 -38.49 -1.45 -17.59
C GLY A 418 -38.27 -2.72 -16.76
N GLY A 419 -37.07 -2.88 -16.19
CA GLY A 419 -36.72 -4.04 -15.38
C GLY A 419 -35.48 -3.82 -14.52
N ILE A 420 -35.07 -4.87 -13.83
CA ILE A 420 -33.87 -4.90 -13.00
C ILE A 420 -33.05 -6.14 -13.36
N LEU A 421 -31.78 -5.92 -13.70
CA LEU A 421 -30.77 -6.98 -13.77
C LEU A 421 -30.34 -7.34 -12.35
N ARG A 422 -30.38 -8.62 -12.01
CA ARG A 422 -30.11 -9.11 -10.66
C ARG A 422 -29.55 -10.52 -10.67
N ASP A 423 -29.04 -10.94 -9.53
CA ASP A 423 -28.66 -12.34 -9.28
C ASP A 423 -29.86 -13.30 -9.51
N ALA A 424 -29.58 -14.49 -10.06
CA ALA A 424 -30.58 -15.52 -10.37
C ALA A 424 -30.92 -16.43 -9.17
N GLY A 425 -30.48 -16.07 -7.96
CA GLY A 425 -30.60 -16.87 -6.75
C GLY A 425 -29.39 -17.77 -6.49
N SER A 426 -28.28 -17.59 -7.22
CA SER A 426 -27.08 -18.41 -7.09
C SER A 426 -26.04 -17.86 -6.11
N ASN A 427 -26.16 -16.57 -5.71
CA ASN A 427 -25.15 -15.83 -4.94
C ASN A 427 -23.77 -15.73 -5.62
N ASN A 428 -23.65 -16.18 -6.88
CA ASN A 428 -22.39 -16.31 -7.60
C ASN A 428 -22.30 -15.37 -8.81
N SER A 429 -23.28 -14.47 -8.97
CA SER A 429 -23.26 -13.45 -10.01
C SER A 429 -22.21 -12.37 -9.72
N PHE A 430 -21.35 -12.07 -10.69
CA PHE A 430 -20.39 -10.97 -10.62
C PHE A 430 -20.09 -10.35 -11.98
N ILE A 431 -19.73 -9.07 -11.97
CA ILE A 431 -19.18 -8.31 -13.09
C ILE A 431 -17.84 -7.75 -12.64
N GLN A 432 -16.76 -8.16 -13.30
CA GLN A 432 -15.41 -7.68 -13.08
C GLN A 432 -15.03 -6.70 -14.18
N LEU A 433 -14.48 -5.57 -13.78
CA LEU A 433 -14.04 -4.49 -14.66
C LEU A 433 -12.56 -4.25 -14.40
N SER A 434 -11.74 -4.29 -15.45
CA SER A 434 -10.29 -4.16 -15.33
C SER A 434 -9.74 -3.16 -16.33
N GLN A 435 -8.97 -2.21 -15.82
CA GLN A 435 -8.11 -1.25 -16.51
C GLN A 435 -6.71 -1.23 -15.90
N GLU A 436 -6.30 -2.39 -15.44
CA GLU A 436 -4.94 -2.66 -15.00
C GLU A 436 -3.88 -2.28 -16.05
N LEU A 437 -2.68 -1.97 -15.58
CA LEU A 437 -1.57 -1.45 -16.39
C LEU A 437 -0.77 -2.54 -17.09
#